data_AF-A0A0H2R1W0-F1
#
_entry.id   AF-A0A0H2R1W0-F1
#
_cell.length_a   1.000
_cell.length_b   1.000
_cell.length_c   1.000
_cell.angle_alpha   90.00
_cell.angle_beta   90.00
_cell.angle_gamma   90.00
#
_symmetry.space_group_name_H-M   'P 1'
#
loop_
_entity.id
_entity.type
_entity.pdbx_description
1 polymer ?
#
loop_
_entity_poly.entity_id
_entity_poly.type
_entity_poly.pdbx_seq_one_letter_code
_entity_poly.pdbx_strand_id
1 'polypeptide(L)' 'KVNPPHEFDGSRETGSGFLNACRLYLQLQPEAFPNLEARIGWILSYMTSGRARSWRDA' A
#
# COMPACT_ATOMS: atom_id res chain seq x y z
N LYS A 1 -9.09 16.15 -0.10
CA LYS A 1 -8.45 15.21 -1.05
C LYS A 1 -7.65 14.23 -0.21
N VAL A 2 -7.87 12.92 -0.30
CA VAL A 2 -7.11 11.96 0.49
C VAL A 2 -5.77 11.70 -0.18
N ASN A 3 -4.70 11.80 0.59
CA ASN A 3 -3.36 11.55 0.10
C ASN A 3 -3.13 10.04 -0.01
N PRO A 4 -2.48 9.57 -1.07
CA PRO A 4 -2.04 8.19 -1.14
C PRO A 4 -1.02 7.88 -0.02
N PRO A 5 -0.80 6.59 0.29
CA PRO A 5 0.27 6.17 1.19
C PRO A 5 1.64 6.70 0.74
N HIS A 6 2.57 6.84 1.68
CA HIS A 6 3.98 7.04 1.37
C HIS A 6 4.64 5.70 1.01
N GLU A 7 5.85 5.75 0.43
CA GLU A 7 6.68 4.55 0.29
C GLU A 7 6.81 3.83 1.63
N PHE A 8 6.71 2.50 1.60
CA PHE A 8 6.88 1.64 2.75
C PHE A 8 8.13 0.77 2.57
N ASP A 9 9.06 0.90 3.51
CA ASP A 9 10.35 0.20 3.52
C ASP A 9 10.31 -1.13 4.31
N GLY A 10 9.19 -1.41 4.97
CA GLY A 10 9.05 -2.56 5.88
C GLY A 10 9.39 -2.25 7.34
N SER A 11 9.49 -0.98 7.74
CA SER A 11 9.62 -0.52 9.12
C SER A 11 8.41 -0.94 9.97
N ARG A 12 8.68 -1.34 11.23
CA ARG A 12 7.61 -1.70 12.18
C ARG A 12 6.92 -0.46 12.73
N GLU A 13 7.66 0.64 12.81
CA GLU A 13 7.24 1.93 13.34
C GLU A 13 6.19 2.59 12.42
N THR A 14 6.34 2.42 11.10
CA THR A 14 5.45 3.04 10.09
C THR A 14 4.37 2.10 9.57
N GLY A 15 4.46 0.79 9.84
CA GLY A 15 3.59 -0.23 9.26
C GLY A 15 2.08 -0.02 9.51
N SER A 16 1.69 0.31 10.74
CA SER A 16 0.27 0.59 11.05
C SER A 16 -0.27 1.82 10.31
N GLY A 17 0.57 2.87 10.18
CA GLY A 17 0.22 4.07 9.43
C GLY A 17 0.03 3.79 7.95
N PHE A 18 0.96 3.02 7.35
CA PHE A 18 0.87 2.57 5.97
C PHE A 18 -0.43 1.79 5.70
N LEU A 19 -0.73 0.77 6.51
CA LEU A 19 -1.94 -0.05 6.34
C LEU A 19 -3.23 0.75 6.46
N ASN A 20 -3.29 1.72 7.40
CA ASN A 20 -4.45 2.58 7.56
C ASN A 20 -4.64 3.51 6.36
N ALA A 21 -3.56 4.07 5.82
CA ALA A 21 -3.61 4.89 4.61
C ALA A 21 -4.10 4.08 3.40
N CYS A 22 -3.61 2.84 3.22
CA CYS A 22 -4.08 1.95 2.16
C CYS A 22 -5.58 1.67 2.29
N ARG A 23 -6.06 1.29 3.48
CA ARG A 23 -7.48 1.01 3.72
C ARG A 23 -8.37 2.21 3.39
N LEU A 24 -8.00 3.39 3.87
CA LEU A 24 -8.76 4.62 3.62
C LEU A 24 -8.85 4.93 2.13
N TYR A 25 -7.74 4.82 1.40
CA TYR A 25 -7.71 5.11 -0.03
C TYR A 25 -8.57 4.12 -0.84
N LEU A 26 -8.45 2.82 -0.53
CA LEU A 26 -9.25 1.76 -1.16
C LEU A 26 -10.75 1.94 -0.91
N GLN A 27 -11.14 2.38 0.29
CA GLN A 27 -12.54 2.63 0.64
C GLN A 27 -13.13 3.85 -0.06
N LEU A 28 -12.32 4.89 -0.28
CA LEU A 28 -12.78 6.13 -0.90
C LEU A 28 -12.83 6.06 -2.42
N GLN A 29 -12.13 5.11 -3.04
CA GLN A 29 -12.02 4.98 -4.50
C GLN A 29 -12.28 3.52 -4.94
N PRO A 30 -13.43 2.91 -4.60
CA PRO A 30 -13.68 1.49 -4.91
C PRO A 30 -13.66 1.19 -6.41
N GLU A 31 -14.12 2.14 -7.24
CA GLU A 31 -14.12 2.03 -8.71
C GLU A 31 -12.70 1.93 -9.31
N ALA A 32 -11.69 2.52 -8.65
CA ALA A 32 -10.30 2.44 -9.10
C ALA A 32 -9.68 1.05 -8.84
N PHE A 33 -10.29 0.25 -7.96
CA PHE A 33 -9.78 -1.05 -7.54
C PHE A 33 -10.88 -2.13 -7.61
N PRO A 34 -11.30 -2.48 -8.83
CA PRO A 34 -12.51 -3.28 -9.08
C PRO A 34 -12.40 -4.73 -8.59
N ASN A 35 -11.19 -5.24 -8.38
CA ASN A 35 -10.96 -6.60 -7.92
C ASN A 35 -9.78 -6.66 -6.93
N LEU A 36 -9.59 -7.83 -6.33
CA LEU A 36 -8.56 -8.06 -5.31
C LEU A 36 -7.14 -7.85 -5.88
N GLU A 37 -6.87 -8.32 -7.09
CA GLU A 37 -5.57 -8.19 -7.75
C GLU A 37 -5.17 -6.72 -7.93
N ALA A 38 -6.11 -5.86 -8.37
CA ALA A 38 -5.87 -4.43 -8.50
C ALA A 38 -5.54 -3.76 -7.15
N ARG A 39 -6.20 -4.19 -6.07
CA ARG A 39 -5.94 -3.69 -4.70
C ARG A 39 -4.56 -4.11 -4.22
N ILE A 40 -4.21 -5.39 -4.40
CA ILE A 40 -2.91 -5.94 -4.01
C ILE A 40 -1.81 -5.24 -4.80
N GLY A 41 -1.92 -5.22 -6.14
CA GLY A 41 -0.92 -4.59 -7.02
C GLY A 41 -0.68 -3.12 -6.67
N TRP A 42 -1.74 -2.37 -6.36
CA TRP A 42 -1.61 -0.98 -5.92
C TRP A 42 -0.93 -0.84 -4.56
N ILE A 43 -1.20 -1.71 -3.57
CA ILE A 43 -0.47 -1.69 -2.29
C ILE A 43 1.02 -1.98 -2.53
N LEU A 44 1.32 -3.00 -3.34
CA LEU A 44 2.69 -3.42 -3.65
C LEU A 44 3.50 -2.34 -4.38
N SER A 45 2.85 -1.41 -5.10
CA SER A 45 3.55 -0.30 -5.76
C SER A 45 4.20 0.68 -4.79
N TYR A 46 3.81 0.67 -3.51
CA TYR A 46 4.45 1.49 -2.45
C TYR A 46 5.57 0.74 -1.72
N MET A 47 5.72 -0.56 -1.95
CA MET A 47 6.75 -1.40 -1.32
C MET A 47 8.04 -1.35 -2.14
N THR A 48 8.56 -0.15 -2.34
CA THR A 48 9.67 0.14 -3.25
C THR A 48 11.00 0.28 -2.56
N SER A 49 11.17 0.01 -1.26
CA SER A 49 12.50 0.00 -0.64
C SER A 49 12.60 -0.99 0.52
N GLY A 50 13.82 -1.13 1.06
CA GLY A 50 14.09 -1.91 2.26
C GLY A 50 13.64 -3.38 2.23
N ARG A 51 13.13 -3.85 3.37
CA ARG A 51 12.62 -5.21 3.54
C ARG A 51 11.32 -5.42 2.77
N ALA A 52 10.51 -4.36 2.62
CA ALA A 52 9.26 -4.43 1.88
C ALA A 52 9.49 -4.75 0.39
N ARG A 53 10.46 -4.09 -0.26
CA ARG A 53 10.85 -4.44 -1.65
C ARG A 53 11.32 -5.90 -1.75
N SER A 54 12.20 -6.30 -0.83
CA SER A 54 12.75 -7.67 -0.84
C SER A 54 11.65 -8.73 -0.67
N TRP A 55 10.63 -8.46 0.15
CA TRP A 55 9.48 -9.34 0.31
C TRP A 55 8.55 -9.35 -0.91
N ARG A 56 8.34 -8.19 -1.55
CA ARG A 56 7.51 -8.07 -2.76
C ARG A 56 8.09 -8.82 -3.95
N ASP A 57 9.42 -8.80 -4.08
CA ASP A 57 10.15 -9.37 -5.23
C ASP A 57 10.47 -10.87 -5.07
N ALA A 58 10.20 -11.45 -3.89
CA ALA A 58 10.43 -12.85 -3.56
C ALA A 58 9.29 -13.76 -4.05
#